data_AF-A0A2I0NLG0-F1
#
_entry.id   AF-A0A2I0NLG0-F1
#
_cell.length_a   1.000
_cell.length_b   1.000
_cell.length_c   1.000
_cell.angle_alpha   90.00
_cell.angle_beta   90.00
_cell.angle_gamma   90.00
#
_symmetry.space_group_name_H-M   'P 1'
#
loop_
_entity.id
_entity.type
_entity.pdbx_description
1 polymer ?
#
loop_
_entity_poly.entity_id
_entity_poly.type
_entity_poly.pdbx_seq_one_letter_code
_entity_poly.pdbx_strand_id
1 'polypeptide(L)'
;PRRDDRVPRLERSEVQHLEMISGCSYVRPLFGYGKREVERLSGRLLVVRYGETGSIGNGDYEGEIRDALRARGIDSASFFPPGHLQSLVVGRKDT
;
A
#
# COMPACT_ATOMS: atom_id res chain seq x y z
N PRO A 1 -4.94 0.37 3.73
CA PRO A 1 -4.26 1.43 4.52
C PRO A 1 -4.32 1.15 6.03
N ARG A 2 -3.16 1.27 6.70
CA ARG A 2 -3.05 1.20 8.17
C ARG A 2 -3.54 2.51 8.81
N ARG A 3 -3.62 2.54 10.15
CA ARG A 3 -4.12 3.72 10.90
C ARG A 3 -3.41 5.03 10.52
N ASP A 4 -2.10 4.97 10.39
CA ASP A 4 -1.22 6.13 10.22
C ASP A 4 -1.06 6.55 8.74
N ASP A 5 -1.58 5.78 7.78
CA ASP A 5 -1.55 6.17 6.36
C ASP A 5 -2.56 7.29 6.09
N ARG A 6 -2.09 8.37 5.47
CA ARG A 6 -2.96 9.49 5.05
C ARG A 6 -3.71 9.18 3.76
N VAL A 7 -3.07 8.46 2.85
CA VAL A 7 -3.62 8.06 1.54
C VAL A 7 -3.23 6.62 1.21
N PRO A 8 -4.03 5.88 0.43
CA PRO A 8 -5.42 6.20 0.09
C PRO A 8 -6.35 6.01 1.31
N ARG A 9 -7.30 6.91 1.54
CA ARG A 9 -8.24 6.85 2.66
C ARG A 9 -9.61 7.33 2.20
N LEU A 10 -10.65 6.59 2.59
CA LEU A 10 -12.04 7.05 2.51
C LEU A 10 -12.47 7.58 3.87
N GLU A 11 -13.18 8.70 3.85
CA GLU A 11 -13.89 9.28 4.98
C GLU A 11 -15.15 8.48 5.31
N ARG A 12 -15.68 8.70 6.52
CA ARG A 12 -16.84 7.93 7.01
C ARG A 12 -18.06 8.06 6.09
N SER A 13 -18.34 9.24 5.57
CA SER A 13 -19.45 9.49 4.64
C SER A 13 -19.26 8.76 3.31
N GLU A 14 -18.04 8.73 2.79
CA GLU A 14 -17.72 8.03 1.54
C GLU A 14 -17.85 6.51 1.70
N VAL A 15 -17.44 5.97 2.85
CA VAL A 15 -17.65 4.54 3.18
C VAL A 15 -19.15 4.22 3.22
N GLN A 16 -19.94 5.00 3.94
CA GLN A 16 -21.39 4.79 4.03
C GLN A 16 -22.05 4.85 2.66
N HIS A 17 -21.67 5.83 1.85
CA HIS A 17 -22.17 5.95 0.48
C HIS A 17 -21.77 4.73 -0.36
N LEU A 18 -20.50 4.30 -0.31
CA LEU A 18 -20.01 3.12 -1.03
C LEU A 18 -20.77 1.86 -0.66
N GLU A 19 -20.94 1.59 0.64
CA GLU A 19 -21.67 0.44 1.14
C GLU A 19 -23.15 0.49 0.73
N MET A 20 -23.76 1.67 0.75
CA MET A 20 -25.14 1.88 0.32
C MET A 20 -25.34 1.61 -1.18
N ILE A 21 -24.48 2.14 -2.05
CA ILE A 21 -24.64 1.98 -3.50
C ILE A 21 -24.26 0.57 -3.99
N SER A 22 -23.32 -0.09 -3.29
CA SER A 22 -22.81 -1.40 -3.71
C SER A 22 -23.53 -2.56 -3.04
N GLY A 23 -24.23 -2.33 -1.92
CA GLY A 23 -24.77 -3.39 -1.06
C GLY A 23 -23.70 -4.25 -0.39
N CYS A 24 -22.42 -3.88 -0.51
CA CYS A 24 -21.27 -4.62 0.03
C CYS A 24 -20.81 -4.01 1.36
N SER A 25 -20.09 -4.81 2.16
CA SER A 25 -19.40 -4.31 3.36
C SER A 25 -17.97 -3.89 3.03
N TYR A 26 -17.55 -2.71 3.49
CA TYR A 26 -16.20 -2.21 3.31
C TYR A 26 -15.39 -2.38 4.60
N VAL A 27 -14.46 -3.34 4.60
CA VAL A 27 -13.67 -3.69 5.77
C VAL A 27 -12.24 -3.17 5.64
N ARG A 28 -11.74 -2.53 6.71
CA ARG A 28 -10.34 -2.06 6.82
C ARG A 28 -9.65 -2.73 8.01
N PRO A 29 -9.13 -3.96 7.87
CA PRO A 29 -8.58 -4.72 9.01
C PRO A 29 -7.46 -3.99 9.77
N LEU A 30 -6.67 -3.19 9.04
CA LEU A 30 -5.52 -2.46 9.60
C LEU A 30 -5.87 -1.07 10.16
N PHE A 31 -7.15 -0.66 10.17
CA PHE A 31 -7.55 0.69 10.59
C PHE A 31 -7.17 1.03 12.03
N GLY A 32 -7.19 0.03 12.92
CA GLY A 32 -6.77 0.18 14.32
C GLY A 32 -5.27 0.01 14.55
N TYR A 33 -4.51 -0.44 13.56
CA TYR A 33 -3.10 -0.83 13.70
C TYR A 33 -2.17 0.28 13.21
N GLY A 34 -1.31 0.76 14.12
CA GLY A 34 -0.24 1.70 13.77
C GLY A 34 0.95 1.01 13.10
N LYS A 35 1.84 1.80 12.48
CA LYS A 35 3.02 1.30 11.75
C LYS A 35 3.82 0.27 12.54
N ARG A 36 4.17 0.59 13.79
CA ARG A 36 4.98 -0.30 14.66
C ARG A 36 4.34 -1.66 14.88
N GLU A 37 3.02 -1.69 15.06
CA GLU A 37 2.32 -2.95 15.32
C GLU A 37 2.19 -3.80 14.07
N VAL A 38 1.94 -3.17 12.91
CA VAL A 38 1.97 -3.86 11.61
C VAL A 38 3.37 -4.45 11.37
N GLU A 39 4.44 -3.69 11.60
CA GLU A 39 5.82 -4.17 11.46
C GLU A 39 6.11 -5.35 12.40
N ARG A 40 5.67 -5.27 13.66
CA ARG A 40 5.82 -6.35 14.64
C ARG A 40 5.10 -7.63 14.20
N LEU A 41 3.85 -7.51 13.73
CA LEU A 41 3.06 -8.66 13.27
C LEU A 41 3.63 -9.26 11.99
N SER A 42 3.99 -8.42 11.00
CA SER A 42 4.64 -8.87 9.77
C SER A 42 5.96 -9.58 10.06
N GLY A 43 6.79 -9.02 10.94
CA GLY A 43 8.05 -9.65 11.36
C GLY A 43 7.88 -10.98 12.08
N ARG A 44 6.74 -11.19 12.76
CA ARG A 44 6.41 -12.47 13.42
C ARG A 44 5.84 -13.50 12.46
N LEU A 45 5.04 -13.08 11.48
CA LEU A 45 4.20 -13.99 10.69
C LEU A 45 4.72 -14.24 9.27
N LEU A 46 5.54 -13.35 8.72
CA LEU A 46 5.88 -13.32 7.29
C LEU A 46 7.39 -13.36 7.06
N VAL A 47 7.78 -13.93 5.91
CA VAL A 47 9.12 -13.78 5.34
C VAL A 47 9.04 -12.68 4.29
N VAL A 48 9.76 -11.58 4.51
CA VAL A 48 9.69 -10.36 3.69
C VAL A 48 11.04 -10.08 3.06
N ARG A 49 11.05 -9.82 1.76
CA ARG A 49 12.21 -9.26 1.03
C ARG A 49 11.97 -7.78 0.76
N TYR A 50 13.03 -6.99 0.83
CA TYR A 50 12.99 -5.56 0.50
C TYR A 50 13.81 -5.30 -0.76
N GLY A 51 13.40 -4.30 -1.54
CA GLY A 51 14.08 -3.89 -2.78
C GLY A 51 13.57 -2.53 -3.25
N GLU A 52 14.29 -1.87 -4.14
CA GLU A 52 13.86 -0.58 -4.70
C GLU A 52 12.64 -0.73 -5.61
N THR A 53 11.80 0.30 -5.70
CA THR A 53 10.68 0.34 -6.65
C THR A 53 11.17 0.02 -8.08
N GLY A 54 10.57 -0.99 -8.70
CA GLY A 54 10.94 -1.48 -10.04
C GLY A 54 11.90 -2.67 -10.06
N SER A 55 12.60 -2.95 -8.95
CA SER A 55 13.48 -4.13 -8.80
C SER A 55 12.75 -5.37 -8.26
N ILE A 56 11.65 -5.16 -7.53
CA ILE A 56 10.76 -6.20 -7.02
C ILE A 56 9.33 -5.86 -7.41
N GLY A 57 8.54 -6.90 -7.66
CA GLY A 57 7.12 -6.74 -8.00
C GLY A 57 6.37 -5.98 -6.91
N ASN A 58 5.60 -4.99 -7.32
CA ASN A 58 4.69 -4.24 -6.46
C ASN A 58 3.27 -4.39 -7.02
N GLY A 59 2.28 -4.44 -6.13
CA GLY A 59 0.86 -4.59 -6.49
C GLY A 59 0.06 -3.30 -6.35
N ASP A 60 0.70 -2.17 -6.07
CA ASP A 60 0.05 -0.86 -6.08
C ASP A 60 0.17 -0.15 -7.44
N TYR A 61 -0.47 1.01 -7.53
CA TYR A 61 -0.53 1.81 -8.76
C TYR A 61 0.74 2.63 -9.03
N GLU A 62 1.74 2.68 -8.12
CA GLU A 62 2.90 3.57 -8.23
C GLU A 62 3.69 3.30 -9.52
N GLY A 63 3.94 2.02 -9.83
CA GLY A 63 4.69 1.62 -11.03
C GLY A 63 4.02 2.09 -12.33
N GLU A 64 2.73 1.78 -12.49
CA GLU A 64 1.96 2.16 -13.68
C GLU A 64 1.83 3.68 -13.83
N ILE A 65 1.66 4.42 -12.72
CA ILE A 65 1.59 5.89 -12.76
C ILE A 65 2.94 6.48 -13.18
N ARG A 66 4.07 5.96 -12.67
CA ARG A 66 5.41 6.42 -13.08
C ARG A 66 5.63 6.21 -14.56
N ASP A 67 5.26 5.05 -15.09
CA ASP A 67 5.42 4.74 -16.52
C ASP A 67 4.50 5.62 -17.38
N ALA A 68 3.26 5.86 -16.94
CA ALA A 68 2.33 6.77 -17.60
C ALA A 68 2.82 8.23 -17.63
N LEU A 69 3.55 8.68 -16.61
CA LEU A 69 4.20 10.00 -16.58
C LEU A 69 5.39 10.07 -17.55
N ARG A 70 6.26 9.05 -17.53
CA ARG A 70 7.41 8.96 -18.44
C ARG A 70 6.99 8.92 -19.90
N ALA A 71 5.93 8.18 -20.22
CA ALA A 71 5.37 8.12 -21.57
C ALA A 71 4.86 9.49 -22.07
N ARG A 72 4.52 10.40 -21.15
CA ARG A 72 4.15 11.79 -21.44
C ARG A 72 5.35 12.76 -21.43
N GLY A 73 6.58 12.25 -21.26
CA GLY A 73 7.79 13.06 -21.13
C GLY A 73 7.91 13.80 -19.80
N ILE A 74 7.12 13.41 -18.78
CA ILE A 74 7.13 14.04 -17.45
C ILE A 74 8.08 13.27 -16.52
N ASP A 75 8.95 13.99 -15.82
CA ASP A 75 9.81 13.39 -14.81
C ASP A 75 9.02 12.99 -13.55
N SER A 76 8.88 11.68 -13.36
CA SER A 76 8.22 11.10 -12.19
C SER A 76 8.94 11.37 -10.86
N ALA A 77 10.25 11.67 -10.87
CA ALA A 77 11.03 11.86 -9.64
C ALA A 77 10.56 13.06 -8.80
N SER A 78 9.88 14.03 -9.43
CA SER A 78 9.30 15.18 -8.75
C SER A 78 8.04 14.85 -7.91
N PHE A 79 7.37 13.73 -8.19
CA PHE A 79 6.11 13.34 -7.54
C PHE A 79 6.26 12.24 -6.49
N PHE A 80 7.35 11.47 -6.55
CA PHE A 80 7.54 10.31 -5.69
C PHE A 80 8.85 10.38 -4.92
N PRO A 81 8.89 9.86 -3.69
CA PRO A 81 10.09 9.90 -2.86
C PRO A 81 11.26 9.14 -3.53
N PRO A 82 12.50 9.67 -3.42
CA PRO A 82 13.68 8.98 -3.91
C PRO A 82 13.97 7.74 -3.04
N GLY A 83 14.51 6.68 -3.65
CA GLY A 83 14.92 5.48 -2.93
C GLY A 83 13.78 4.77 -2.20
N HIS A 84 12.55 4.82 -2.73
CA HIS A 84 11.41 4.15 -2.12
C HIS A 84 11.66 2.63 -2.10
N LEU A 85 11.81 2.09 -0.88
CA LEU A 85 11.95 0.66 -0.65
C LEU A 85 10.58 0.01 -0.62
N GLN A 86 10.38 -0.93 -1.51
CA GLN A 86 9.23 -1.82 -1.56
C GLN A 86 9.49 -3.06 -0.69
N SER A 87 8.40 -3.71 -0.27
CA SER A 87 8.45 -4.97 0.46
C SER A 87 7.62 -6.02 -0.25
N LEU A 88 8.21 -7.21 -0.45
CA LEU A 88 7.55 -8.35 -1.06
C LEU A 88 7.49 -9.50 -0.05
N VAL A 89 6.27 -9.96 0.25
CA VAL A 89 6.07 -11.18 1.04
C VAL A 89 6.43 -12.38 0.15
N VAL A 90 7.40 -13.17 0.58
CA VAL A 90 7.85 -14.37 -0.16
C VAL A 90 7.50 -15.68 0.54
N GLY A 91 6.89 -15.60 1.72
CA GLY A 91 6.46 -16.75 2.47
C GLY A 91 5.81 -16.39 3.79
N ARG A 92 5.26 -17.40 4.46
CA ARG A 92 4.77 -17.33 5.82
C ARG A 92 5.79 -18.00 6.74
N LYS A 93 5.96 -17.50 7.97
CA LYS A 93 6.74 -18.19 8.99
C LYS A 93 5.89 -19.31 9.60
N ASP A 94 6.51 -20.45 9.83
CA ASP A 94 5.88 -21.52 10.59
C ASP A 94 5.54 -21.00 11.98
N THR A 95 4.33 -21.35 12.44
CA THR A 95 3.74 -20.78 13.67
C THR A 95 4.01 -21.69 14.85
#